data_AF-A0A6A6PYH0-F1
#
_entry.id   AF-A0A6A6PYH0-F1
#
_cell.length_a   1.000
_cell.length_b   1.000
_cell.length_c   1.000
_cell.angle_alpha   90.00
_cell.angle_beta   90.00
_cell.angle_gamma   90.00
#
_symmetry.space_group_name_H-M   'P 1'
#
loop_
_entity.id
_entity.type
_entity.pdbx_description
1 polymer ?
#
loop_
_entity_poly.entity_id
_entity_poly.type
_entity_poly.pdbx_seq_one_letter_code
_entity_poly.pdbx_strand_id
1 'polypeptide(L)'
;MPLRPFPLGFSIGTDIVHVNRIRALLVKAQQDESQPQYLDRFLRRFLTPREQHVFSSQYLTNGRLVDGGQLDAVSKHLAGRWAAKEATIKAVSWRRLRFHQIVIQPSPHRQGLMAVILDDAASASAPAPPPLSSDDAEPTTIIPEIDFRPLVEEHMVREAEVGHEELTGQVARISISHDGDYATAVCLAAEEPVPGDVGGEAAARELF
;
A
#
# COMPACT_ATOMS: atom_id res chain seq x y z
N MET A 1 -32.16 -23.71 -20.05
CA MET A 1 -32.05 -23.17 -18.67
C MET A 1 -31.25 -21.88 -18.74
N PRO A 2 -31.61 -20.82 -17.99
CA PRO A 2 -30.78 -19.64 -17.90
C PRO A 2 -29.43 -19.97 -17.25
N LEU A 3 -28.41 -19.17 -17.54
CA LEU A 3 -27.10 -19.27 -16.89
C LEU A 3 -27.25 -19.00 -15.39
N ARG A 4 -26.56 -19.79 -14.58
CA ARG A 4 -26.53 -19.60 -13.12
C ARG A 4 -25.36 -18.68 -12.76
N PRO A 5 -25.54 -17.69 -11.87
CA PRO A 5 -24.46 -16.84 -11.43
C PRO A 5 -23.41 -17.63 -10.64
N PHE A 6 -22.20 -17.07 -10.53
CA PHE A 6 -21.17 -17.61 -9.66
C PHE A 6 -21.63 -17.51 -8.19
N PRO A 7 -21.44 -18.55 -7.36
CA PRO A 7 -22.12 -18.67 -6.08
C PRO A 7 -21.68 -17.66 -5.01
N LEU A 8 -20.56 -16.96 -5.16
CA LEU A 8 -20.06 -15.97 -4.19
C LEU A 8 -19.48 -14.76 -4.93
N GLY A 9 -20.04 -13.57 -4.74
CA GLY A 9 -19.54 -12.34 -5.38
C GLY A 9 -18.15 -11.97 -4.91
N PHE A 10 -17.12 -12.56 -5.53
CA PHE A 10 -15.72 -12.27 -5.29
C PHE A 10 -14.99 -12.12 -6.61
N SER A 11 -14.13 -11.13 -6.65
CA SER A 11 -13.29 -10.82 -7.79
C SER A 11 -11.82 -10.88 -7.40
N ILE A 12 -10.99 -11.29 -8.36
CA ILE A 12 -9.55 -11.40 -8.20
C ILE A 12 -8.88 -10.42 -9.15
N GLY A 13 -7.88 -9.71 -8.65
CA GLY A 13 -6.97 -8.91 -9.45
C GLY A 13 -5.53 -9.33 -9.21
N THR A 14 -4.71 -9.30 -10.25
CA THR A 14 -3.28 -9.59 -10.17
C THR A 14 -2.49 -8.54 -10.93
N ASP A 15 -1.30 -8.21 -10.43
CA ASP A 15 -0.37 -7.32 -11.11
C ASP A 15 1.08 -7.73 -10.89
N ILE A 16 1.93 -7.35 -11.84
CA ILE A 16 3.38 -7.54 -11.80
C ILE A 16 4.09 -6.26 -12.24
N VAL A 17 5.08 -5.85 -11.47
CA VAL A 17 5.84 -4.62 -11.67
C VAL A 17 7.33 -4.94 -11.72
N HIS A 18 8.02 -4.46 -12.75
CA HIS A 18 9.47 -4.55 -12.85
C HIS A 18 10.13 -3.51 -11.93
N VAL A 19 10.83 -3.96 -10.89
CA VAL A 19 11.46 -3.14 -9.84
C VAL A 19 12.44 -2.14 -10.43
N ASN A 20 13.23 -2.55 -11.43
CA ASN A 20 14.21 -1.69 -12.09
C ASN A 20 13.58 -0.47 -12.78
N ARG A 21 12.30 -0.56 -13.20
CA ARG A 21 11.57 0.59 -13.74
C ARG A 21 11.34 1.66 -12.67
N ILE A 22 10.99 1.24 -11.45
CA ILE A 22 10.83 2.16 -10.31
C ILE A 22 12.19 2.71 -9.89
N ARG A 23 13.20 1.84 -9.80
CA ARG A 23 14.58 2.23 -9.48
C ARG A 23 15.11 3.31 -10.42
N ALA A 24 14.90 3.16 -11.73
CA ALA A 24 15.32 4.15 -12.72
C ALA A 24 14.66 5.52 -12.52
N LEU A 25 13.39 5.56 -12.10
CA LEU A 25 12.70 6.81 -11.75
C LEU A 25 13.29 7.47 -10.51
N LEU A 26 13.63 6.68 -9.49
CA LEU A 26 14.24 7.19 -8.26
C LEU A 26 15.65 7.73 -8.50
N VAL A 27 16.49 7.00 -9.26
CA VAL A 27 17.84 7.45 -9.64
C VAL A 27 17.76 8.77 -10.40
N LYS A 28 16.85 8.88 -11.38
CA LYS A 28 16.66 10.12 -12.13
C LYS A 28 16.26 11.29 -11.23
N ALA A 29 15.43 11.03 -10.21
CA ALA A 29 15.01 12.05 -9.26
C ALA A 29 16.12 12.51 -8.31
N GLN A 30 17.14 11.69 -8.05
CA GLN A 30 18.31 12.08 -7.24
C GLN A 30 19.35 12.89 -8.03
N GLN A 31 19.50 12.62 -9.33
CA GLN A 31 20.53 13.25 -10.18
C GLN A 31 20.18 14.68 -10.61
N ASP A 32 18.90 15.01 -10.71
CA ASP A 32 18.46 16.33 -11.17
C ASP A 32 18.31 17.31 -10.01
N GLU A 33 19.41 17.94 -9.59
CA GLU A 33 19.40 18.98 -8.55
C GLU A 33 18.53 20.19 -8.91
N SER A 34 18.23 20.37 -10.21
CA SER A 34 17.36 21.44 -10.69
C SER A 34 15.86 21.14 -10.53
N GLN A 35 15.49 19.88 -10.25
CA GLN A 35 14.10 19.45 -10.10
C GLN A 35 13.88 18.53 -8.88
N PRO A 36 14.00 19.07 -7.65
CA PRO A 36 13.74 18.32 -6.41
C PRO A 36 12.29 17.79 -6.29
N GLN A 37 11.40 18.17 -7.21
CA GLN A 37 9.98 17.82 -7.22
C GLN A 37 9.66 16.54 -8.01
N TYR A 38 10.60 15.90 -8.70
CA TYR A 38 10.29 14.68 -9.48
C TYR A 38 9.88 13.50 -8.60
N LEU A 39 10.64 13.26 -7.52
CA LEU A 39 10.32 12.21 -6.56
C LEU A 39 8.96 12.49 -5.92
N ASP A 40 8.78 13.71 -5.40
CA ASP A 40 7.52 14.15 -4.80
C ASP A 40 6.33 13.99 -5.76
N ARG A 41 6.46 14.41 -7.04
CA ARG A 41 5.43 14.24 -8.07
C ARG A 41 5.15 12.77 -8.35
N PHE A 42 6.19 11.92 -8.39
CA PHE A 42 6.04 10.49 -8.59
C PHE A 42 5.29 9.84 -7.42
N LEU A 43 5.68 10.12 -6.17
CA LEU A 43 5.04 9.60 -4.97
C LEU A 43 3.59 10.07 -4.89
N ARG A 44 3.33 11.36 -5.11
CA ARG A 44 1.98 11.94 -5.14
C ARG A 44 1.08 11.36 -6.21
N ARG A 45 1.62 10.69 -7.24
CA ARG A 45 0.81 10.06 -8.29
C ARG A 45 0.04 8.85 -7.76
N PHE A 46 0.58 8.12 -6.79
CA PHE A 46 -0.02 6.83 -6.39
C PHE A 46 -0.05 6.57 -4.89
N LEU A 47 0.76 7.26 -4.07
CA LEU A 47 0.66 7.16 -2.62
C LEU A 47 -0.37 8.15 -2.07
N THR A 48 -1.15 7.72 -1.09
CA THR A 48 -2.04 8.61 -0.34
C THR A 48 -1.23 9.59 0.50
N PRO A 49 -1.80 10.72 0.98
CA PRO A 49 -1.08 11.62 1.88
C PRO A 49 -0.53 10.91 3.13
N ARG A 50 -1.29 9.97 3.69
CA ARG A 50 -0.85 9.10 4.80
C ARG A 50 0.36 8.25 4.43
N GLU A 51 0.31 7.55 3.29
CA GLU A 51 1.45 6.74 2.83
C GLU A 51 2.68 7.59 2.50
N GLN A 52 2.48 8.79 1.95
CA GLN A 52 3.58 9.73 1.68
C GLN A 52 4.25 10.19 2.98
N HIS A 53 3.47 10.45 4.03
CA HIS A 53 3.99 10.85 5.33
C HIS A 53 4.83 9.72 5.94
N VAL A 54 4.30 8.50 5.97
CA VAL A 54 5.02 7.30 6.45
C VAL A 54 6.29 7.05 5.62
N PHE A 55 6.18 7.14 4.29
CA PHE A 55 7.33 6.96 3.41
C PHE A 55 8.42 8.01 3.67
N SER A 56 8.01 9.27 3.84
CA SER A 56 8.95 10.37 4.07
C SER A 56 9.67 10.22 5.40
N SER A 57 8.98 9.83 6.47
CA SER A 57 9.61 9.64 7.78
C SER A 57 10.57 8.45 7.83
N GLN A 58 10.34 7.42 7.01
CA GLN A 58 11.18 6.21 6.98
C GLN A 58 12.38 6.32 6.03
N TYR A 59 12.21 6.95 4.86
CA TYR A 59 13.18 6.84 3.77
C TYR A 59 13.78 8.16 3.31
N LEU A 60 13.29 9.32 3.78
CA LEU A 60 13.78 10.63 3.36
C LEU A 60 14.47 11.37 4.50
N THR A 61 15.60 12.01 4.20
CA THR A 61 16.27 13.01 5.04
C THR A 61 16.51 14.26 4.21
N ASN A 62 16.04 15.43 4.69
CA ASN A 62 16.08 16.69 3.94
C ASN A 62 15.48 16.59 2.52
N GLY A 63 14.44 15.75 2.35
CA GLY A 63 13.77 15.54 1.05
C GLY A 63 14.54 14.67 0.05
N ARG A 64 15.70 14.11 0.42
CA ARG A 64 16.47 13.16 -0.39
C ARG A 64 16.43 11.76 0.24
N LEU A 65 16.52 10.72 -0.58
CA LEU A 65 16.65 9.34 -0.10
C LEU A 65 17.95 9.19 0.70
N VAL A 66 17.89 8.46 1.82
CA VAL A 66 19.08 8.16 2.61
C VAL A 66 20.03 7.25 1.81
N ASP A 67 21.32 7.61 1.75
CA ASP A 67 22.30 6.95 0.89
C ASP A 67 22.69 5.53 1.37
N GLY A 68 23.29 4.75 0.45
CA GLY A 68 24.17 3.61 0.82
C GLY A 68 23.58 2.19 0.78
N GLY A 69 22.35 1.99 0.32
CA GLY A 69 21.76 0.63 0.19
C GLY A 69 20.23 0.60 0.16
N GLN A 70 19.60 1.70 0.58
CA GLN A 70 18.14 1.80 0.63
C GLN A 70 17.48 1.86 -0.75
N LEU A 71 18.19 2.26 -1.82
CA LEU A 71 17.57 2.41 -3.13
C LEU A 71 16.91 1.12 -3.63
N ASP A 72 17.54 -0.04 -3.41
CA ASP A 72 16.95 -1.33 -3.79
C ASP A 72 15.71 -1.66 -2.93
N ALA A 73 15.83 -1.51 -1.61
CA ALA A 73 14.73 -1.74 -0.67
C ALA A 73 13.54 -0.81 -0.95
N VAL A 74 13.78 0.48 -1.16
CA VAL A 74 12.78 1.50 -1.52
C VAL A 74 12.16 1.18 -2.88
N SER A 75 12.96 0.77 -3.87
CA SER A 75 12.45 0.37 -5.18
C SER A 75 11.51 -0.83 -5.07
N LYS A 76 11.91 -1.86 -4.30
CA LYS A 76 11.09 -3.06 -4.04
C LYS A 76 9.82 -2.71 -3.26
N HIS A 77 9.92 -1.85 -2.25
CA HIS A 77 8.78 -1.39 -1.46
C HIS A 77 7.75 -0.65 -2.33
N LEU A 78 8.20 0.33 -3.10
CA LEU A 78 7.33 1.11 -4.00
C LEU A 78 6.77 0.26 -5.14
N ALA A 79 7.56 -0.65 -5.72
CA ALA A 79 7.08 -1.59 -6.73
C ALA A 79 6.00 -2.54 -6.17
N GLY A 80 6.18 -3.03 -4.94
CA GLY A 80 5.19 -3.84 -4.23
C GLY A 80 3.88 -3.08 -3.99
N ARG A 81 3.94 -1.84 -3.47
CA ARG A 81 2.75 -1.00 -3.30
C ARG A 81 2.07 -0.67 -4.63
N TRP A 82 2.83 -0.41 -5.70
CA TRP A 82 2.27 -0.20 -7.03
C TRP A 82 1.50 -1.43 -7.50
N ALA A 83 2.14 -2.60 -7.47
CA ALA A 83 1.53 -3.87 -7.86
C ALA A 83 0.27 -4.15 -7.03
N ALA A 84 0.33 -3.94 -5.71
CA ALA A 84 -0.80 -4.15 -4.81
C ALA A 84 -2.01 -3.28 -5.15
N LYS A 85 -1.78 -1.99 -5.44
CA LYS A 85 -2.86 -1.08 -5.79
C LYS A 85 -3.43 -1.37 -7.17
N GLU A 86 -2.61 -1.69 -8.17
CA GLU A 86 -3.07 -2.14 -9.49
C GLU A 86 -3.89 -3.43 -9.38
N ALA A 87 -3.40 -4.42 -8.61
CA ALA A 87 -4.14 -5.65 -8.34
C ALA A 87 -5.49 -5.35 -7.66
N THR A 88 -5.54 -4.37 -6.76
CA THR A 88 -6.79 -3.95 -6.11
C THR A 88 -7.74 -3.26 -7.09
N ILE A 89 -7.26 -2.36 -7.94
CA ILE A 89 -8.07 -1.72 -9.00
C ILE A 89 -8.68 -2.79 -9.93
N LYS A 90 -7.91 -3.82 -10.27
CA LYS A 90 -8.37 -4.93 -11.10
C LYS A 90 -9.40 -5.81 -10.40
N ALA A 91 -9.22 -6.10 -9.11
CA ALA A 91 -10.21 -6.83 -8.34
C ALA A 91 -11.52 -6.04 -8.26
N VAL A 92 -11.47 -4.74 -8.01
CA VAL A 92 -12.67 -3.91 -7.81
C VAL A 92 -13.06 -3.20 -9.11
N SER A 93 -13.05 -3.90 -10.25
CA SER A 93 -13.29 -3.30 -11.58
C SER A 93 -14.69 -2.71 -11.74
N TRP A 94 -15.63 -3.08 -10.87
CA TRP A 94 -16.98 -2.52 -10.80
C TRP A 94 -17.01 -1.10 -10.23
N ARG A 95 -15.96 -0.65 -9.51
CA ARG A 95 -15.73 0.76 -9.16
C ARG A 95 -14.62 1.34 -10.03
N ARG A 96 -14.75 2.61 -10.42
CA ARG A 96 -13.65 3.35 -11.07
C ARG A 96 -12.67 3.88 -10.03
N LEU A 97 -11.88 2.98 -9.43
CA LEU A 97 -10.92 3.34 -8.39
C LEU A 97 -9.71 4.11 -8.95
N ARG A 98 -9.17 4.99 -8.12
CA ARG A 98 -7.84 5.62 -8.30
C ARG A 98 -6.92 5.17 -7.17
N PHE A 99 -5.62 5.30 -7.38
CA PHE A 99 -4.61 4.93 -6.39
C PHE A 99 -4.81 5.56 -5.01
N HIS A 100 -5.24 6.83 -4.95
CA HIS A 100 -5.47 7.56 -3.69
C HIS A 100 -6.68 7.10 -2.90
N GLN A 101 -7.51 6.22 -3.46
CA GLN A 101 -8.64 5.61 -2.77
C GLN A 101 -8.26 4.25 -2.19
N ILE A 102 -6.98 3.85 -2.27
CA ILE A 102 -6.50 2.56 -1.82
C ILE A 102 -5.34 2.81 -0.86
N VAL A 103 -5.47 2.31 0.37
CA VAL A 103 -4.40 2.29 1.37
C VAL A 103 -3.95 0.86 1.58
N ILE A 104 -2.65 0.59 1.50
CA ILE A 104 -2.08 -0.71 1.87
C ILE A 104 -1.52 -0.59 3.28
N GLN A 105 -1.99 -1.45 4.20
CA GLN A 105 -1.56 -1.43 5.59
C GLN A 105 -1.47 -2.85 6.19
N PRO A 106 -0.72 -3.04 7.28
CA PRO A 106 -0.76 -4.28 8.05
C PRO A 106 -2.17 -4.63 8.52
N SER A 107 -2.51 -5.91 8.52
CA SER A 107 -3.80 -6.35 9.04
C SER A 107 -3.77 -6.42 10.57
N PRO A 108 -4.72 -5.81 11.30
CA PRO A 108 -4.71 -5.84 12.77
C PRO A 108 -5.11 -7.22 13.33
N HIS A 109 -5.83 -8.02 12.54
CA HIS A 109 -6.41 -9.29 13.00
C HIS A 109 -5.68 -10.52 12.43
N ARG A 110 -4.80 -10.35 11.44
CA ARG A 110 -4.12 -11.45 10.74
C ARG A 110 -2.70 -11.05 10.38
N GLN A 111 -1.82 -12.04 10.29
CA GLN A 111 -0.50 -11.80 9.70
C GLN A 111 -0.65 -11.44 8.20
N GLY A 112 0.07 -10.41 7.77
CA GLY A 112 0.09 -9.94 6.39
C GLY A 112 -0.51 -8.55 6.20
N LEU A 113 -0.77 -8.20 4.95
CA LEU A 113 -1.27 -6.90 4.53
C LEU A 113 -2.75 -6.97 4.17
N MET A 114 -3.43 -5.83 4.24
CA MET A 114 -4.75 -5.61 3.67
C MET A 114 -4.73 -4.36 2.79
N ALA A 115 -5.63 -4.33 1.81
CA ALA A 115 -5.98 -3.12 1.09
C ALA A 115 -7.29 -2.56 1.67
N VAL A 116 -7.31 -1.28 2.02
CA VAL A 116 -8.52 -0.56 2.39
C VAL A 116 -8.91 0.33 1.23
N ILE A 117 -10.08 0.06 0.65
CA ILE A 117 -10.70 0.85 -0.42
C ILE A 117 -11.58 1.89 0.25
N LEU A 118 -11.12 3.14 0.26
CA LEU A 118 -11.75 4.22 1.00
C LEU A 118 -13.06 4.65 0.36
N ASP A 119 -14.07 4.93 1.19
CA ASP A 119 -15.35 5.49 0.73
C ASP A 119 -15.18 6.95 0.28
N ASP A 120 -14.41 7.72 1.04
CA ASP A 120 -13.97 9.07 0.72
C ASP A 120 -12.44 9.15 0.73
N ALA A 121 -11.82 9.66 -0.33
CA ALA A 121 -10.37 9.84 -0.40
C ALA A 121 -9.84 10.82 0.66
N ALA A 122 -10.70 11.70 1.20
CA ALA A 122 -10.34 12.59 2.30
C ALA A 122 -9.94 11.84 3.58
N SER A 123 -10.47 10.63 3.82
CA SER A 123 -10.09 9.82 4.99
C SER A 123 -8.63 9.34 4.96
N ALA A 124 -7.95 9.47 3.81
CA ALA A 124 -6.53 9.13 3.65
C ALA A 124 -5.58 10.26 4.09
N SER A 125 -6.09 11.38 4.62
CA SER A 125 -5.25 12.45 5.15
C SER A 125 -4.56 11.99 6.43
N ALA A 126 -3.24 12.18 6.53
CA ALA A 126 -2.57 12.00 7.82
C ALA A 126 -3.14 13.01 8.83
N PRO A 127 -3.39 12.61 10.10
CA PRO A 127 -3.64 13.57 11.16
C PRO A 127 -2.41 14.49 11.29
N ALA A 128 -2.64 15.75 11.66
CA ALA A 128 -1.53 16.63 12.01
C ALA A 128 -0.71 15.95 13.11
N PRO A 129 0.64 15.93 13.03
CA PRO A 129 1.44 15.39 14.11
C PRO A 129 1.06 16.11 15.42
N PRO A 130 0.96 15.39 16.56
CA PRO A 130 0.76 16.06 17.84
C PRO A 130 1.85 17.13 18.00
N PRO A 131 1.53 18.32 18.55
CA PRO A 131 2.54 19.35 18.76
C PRO A 131 3.69 18.74 19.55
N LEU A 132 4.90 18.81 18.98
CA LEU A 132 6.14 18.38 19.63
C LEU A 132 6.23 19.09 20.98
N SER A 133 6.01 18.35 22.07
CA SER A 133 6.38 18.81 23.41
C SER A 133 7.89 18.99 23.41
N SER A 134 8.32 20.22 23.63
CA SER A 134 9.69 20.69 23.47
C SER A 134 10.63 20.28 24.61
N ASP A 135 10.55 19.05 25.11
CA ASP A 135 11.49 18.55 26.11
C ASP A 135 11.88 17.10 25.77
N ASP A 136 13.21 16.87 25.77
CA ASP A 136 13.93 15.60 25.67
C ASP A 136 14.15 14.98 24.27
N ALA A 137 14.92 15.67 23.43
CA ALA A 137 15.64 15.05 22.31
C ALA A 137 17.11 14.81 22.67
N GLU A 138 17.43 13.59 23.14
CA GLU A 138 18.81 13.08 23.11
C GLU A 138 19.06 12.37 21.76
N PRO A 139 20.15 12.66 21.04
CA PRO A 139 20.45 12.04 19.75
C PRO A 139 21.16 10.70 19.97
N THR A 140 20.44 9.58 19.96
CA THR A 140 21.10 8.26 20.02
C THR A 140 21.50 7.80 18.61
N THR A 141 22.71 8.16 18.20
CA THR A 141 23.46 7.51 17.11
C THR A 141 23.89 6.10 17.52
N ILE A 142 23.18 5.07 17.08
CA ILE A 142 23.72 3.71 16.92
C ILE A 142 23.09 3.09 15.66
N ILE A 143 23.87 2.94 14.59
CA ILE A 143 23.55 2.07 13.46
C ILE A 143 24.43 0.84 13.63
N PRO A 144 23.93 -0.33 14.06
CA PRO A 144 24.66 -1.58 13.87
C PRO A 144 24.51 -2.00 12.40
N GLU A 145 25.53 -2.64 11.83
CA GLU A 145 25.48 -3.28 10.50
C GLU A 145 24.21 -4.14 10.37
N ILE A 146 23.25 -3.70 9.54
CA ILE A 146 21.95 -4.37 9.40
C ILE A 146 22.03 -5.42 8.29
N ASP A 147 21.95 -6.70 8.68
CA ASP A 147 21.53 -7.79 7.78
C ASP A 147 20.12 -7.47 7.25
N PHE A 148 19.90 -7.42 5.94
CA PHE A 148 18.78 -6.73 5.29
C PHE A 148 17.47 -7.53 5.22
N ARG A 149 17.37 -8.67 5.90
CA ARG A 149 16.16 -9.50 5.95
C ARG A 149 15.09 -9.09 7.00
N PRO A 150 15.38 -8.44 8.15
CA PRO A 150 14.37 -8.05 9.13
C PRO A 150 13.75 -6.67 8.87
N LEU A 151 14.26 -5.86 7.94
CA LEU A 151 13.74 -4.50 7.72
C LEU A 151 12.28 -4.49 7.23
N VAL A 152 11.82 -5.49 6.48
CA VAL A 152 10.42 -5.55 6.03
C VAL A 152 9.48 -5.86 7.21
N GLU A 153 9.90 -6.76 8.11
CA GLU A 153 9.15 -7.10 9.32
C GLU A 153 9.17 -5.93 10.33
N GLU A 154 10.32 -5.29 10.55
CA GLU A 154 10.42 -4.10 11.42
C GLU A 154 9.64 -2.90 10.88
N HIS A 155 9.61 -2.67 9.55
CA HIS A 155 8.76 -1.64 8.95
C HIS A 155 7.27 -1.96 9.10
N MET A 156 6.87 -3.24 9.00
CA MET A 156 5.48 -3.65 9.27
C MET A 156 5.09 -3.40 10.74
N VAL A 157 6.02 -3.63 11.67
CA VAL A 157 5.80 -3.36 13.11
C VAL A 157 5.66 -1.85 13.37
N ARG A 158 6.54 -1.01 12.78
CA ARG A 158 6.45 0.45 12.92
C ARG A 158 5.21 1.06 12.25
N GLU A 159 4.77 0.52 11.12
CA GLU A 159 3.51 0.95 10.48
C GLU A 159 2.27 0.60 11.32
N ALA A 160 2.31 -0.48 12.11
CA ALA A 160 1.23 -0.87 13.01
C ALA A 160 1.10 0.04 14.25
N GLU A 161 2.21 0.66 14.69
CA GLU A 161 2.21 1.59 15.85
C GLU A 161 1.75 3.01 15.48
N VAL A 162 1.80 3.40 14.20
CA VAL A 162 1.26 4.67 13.71
C VAL A 162 -0.26 4.59 13.61
N GLY A 163 -0.91 4.81 14.76
CA GLY A 163 -2.33 5.12 14.94
C GLY A 163 -3.28 4.41 13.97
N HIS A 164 -3.94 3.36 14.44
CA HIS A 164 -5.13 2.79 13.81
C HIS A 164 -6.30 3.80 13.86
N GLU A 165 -6.17 4.96 13.23
CA GLU A 165 -7.31 5.80 12.90
C GLU A 165 -8.21 5.01 11.94
N GLU A 166 -9.49 4.96 12.29
CA GLU A 166 -10.51 4.10 11.71
C GLU A 166 -10.80 4.53 10.27
N LEU A 167 -9.95 4.08 9.33
CA LEU A 167 -10.20 4.25 7.90
C LEU A 167 -11.55 3.61 7.57
N THR A 168 -12.49 4.41 7.05
CA THR A 168 -13.79 3.93 6.61
C THR A 168 -13.71 3.48 5.16
N GLY A 169 -14.10 2.24 4.91
CA GLY A 169 -14.09 1.69 3.57
C GLY A 169 -14.21 0.17 3.52
N GLN A 170 -14.12 -0.36 2.31
CA GLN A 170 -14.16 -1.79 2.05
C GLN A 170 -12.75 -2.40 2.20
N VAL A 171 -12.64 -3.49 2.95
CA VAL A 171 -11.39 -4.26 3.07
C VAL A 171 -11.30 -5.28 1.95
N ALA A 172 -10.15 -5.32 1.28
CA ALA A 172 -9.75 -6.37 0.35
C ALA A 172 -8.48 -7.08 0.86
N ARG A 173 -8.39 -8.39 0.58
CA ARG A 173 -7.24 -9.20 0.97
C ARG A 173 -6.17 -9.06 -0.09
N ILE A 174 -4.95 -8.74 0.32
CA ILE A 174 -3.82 -8.56 -0.58
C ILE A 174 -2.65 -9.44 -0.16
N SER A 175 -1.97 -10.02 -1.14
CA SER A 175 -0.67 -10.65 -0.97
C SER A 175 0.31 -9.95 -1.91
N ILE A 176 1.50 -9.63 -1.40
CA ILE A 176 2.61 -9.05 -2.16
C ILE A 176 3.79 -10.02 -2.03
N SER A 177 4.46 -10.28 -3.14
CA SER A 177 5.71 -11.03 -3.17
C SER A 177 6.71 -10.39 -4.10
N HIS A 178 7.98 -10.78 -3.95
CA HIS A 178 9.06 -10.37 -4.84
C HIS A 178 9.73 -11.62 -5.40
N ASP A 179 9.99 -11.60 -6.71
CA ASP A 179 10.74 -12.63 -7.42
C ASP A 179 11.80 -11.94 -8.29
N GLY A 180 13.05 -11.99 -7.83
CA GLY A 180 14.17 -11.28 -8.44
C GLY A 180 13.89 -9.78 -8.60
N ASP A 181 13.81 -9.35 -9.87
CA ASP A 181 13.59 -7.96 -10.27
C ASP A 181 12.11 -7.60 -10.45
N TYR A 182 11.19 -8.47 -10.02
CA TYR A 182 9.75 -8.24 -10.12
C TYR A 182 9.09 -8.22 -8.75
N ALA A 183 8.12 -7.31 -8.59
CA ALA A 183 7.15 -7.34 -7.50
C ALA A 183 5.83 -7.85 -8.08
N THR A 184 5.18 -8.79 -7.41
CA THR A 184 3.85 -9.28 -7.80
C THR A 184 2.87 -9.05 -6.68
N ALA A 185 1.60 -8.86 -7.05
CA ALA A 185 0.54 -8.80 -6.07
C ALA A 185 -0.72 -9.51 -6.57
N VAL A 186 -1.46 -10.07 -5.61
CA VAL A 186 -2.77 -10.69 -5.83
C VAL A 186 -3.74 -10.12 -4.82
N CYS A 187 -4.86 -9.60 -5.31
CA CYS A 187 -5.94 -9.01 -4.52
C CYS A 187 -7.22 -9.83 -4.69
N LEU A 188 -7.91 -10.05 -3.58
CA LEU A 188 -9.25 -10.64 -3.53
C LEU A 188 -10.19 -9.63 -2.86
N ALA A 189 -11.23 -9.22 -3.57
CA ALA A 189 -12.24 -8.29 -3.09
C ALA A 189 -13.64 -8.93 -3.17
N ALA A 190 -14.50 -8.57 -2.22
CA ALA A 190 -15.94 -8.85 -2.35
C ALA A 190 -16.53 -7.91 -3.41
N GLU A 191 -17.42 -8.44 -4.25
CA GLU A 191 -18.28 -7.65 -5.11
C GLU A 191 -19.45 -7.12 -4.29
N GLU A 192 -19.85 -5.87 -4.49
CA GLU A 192 -21.12 -5.39 -3.92
C GLU A 192 -22.28 -6.13 -4.58
N PRO A 193 -23.26 -6.63 -3.81
CA PRO A 193 -24.41 -7.31 -4.37
C PRO A 193 -25.20 -6.35 -5.26
N VAL A 194 -25.27 -6.65 -6.56
CA VAL A 194 -26.08 -5.89 -7.50
C VAL A 194 -27.56 -6.23 -7.30
N PRO A 195 -28.51 -5.28 -7.39
CA PRO A 195 -29.92 -5.60 -7.33
C PRO A 195 -30.32 -6.63 -8.40
N GLY A 196 -30.77 -7.82 -7.96
CA GLY A 196 -31.10 -8.96 -8.84
C GLY A 196 -30.00 -10.03 -8.91
N ASP A 197 -28.84 -9.78 -8.32
CA ASP A 197 -27.83 -10.80 -8.05
C ASP A 197 -28.28 -11.61 -6.85
N VAL A 198 -28.80 -12.81 -7.08
CA VAL A 198 -29.04 -13.82 -6.04
C VAL A 198 -27.70 -14.47 -5.64
N GLY A 199 -26.64 -13.67 -5.54
CA GLY A 199 -25.33 -14.11 -5.13
C GLY A 199 -25.44 -14.74 -3.75
N GLY A 200 -24.95 -15.99 -3.62
CA GLY A 200 -24.64 -16.73 -2.39
C GLY A 200 -25.70 -16.86 -1.28
N GLU A 201 -26.35 -15.79 -0.86
CA GLU A 201 -27.30 -15.74 0.25
C GLU A 201 -28.51 -16.65 0.03
N ALA A 202 -29.03 -16.72 -1.20
CA ALA A 202 -30.11 -17.63 -1.54
C ALA A 202 -29.66 -19.11 -1.46
N ALA A 203 -28.46 -19.44 -1.94
CA ALA A 203 -27.92 -20.79 -1.90
C ALA A 203 -27.43 -21.21 -0.49
N ALA A 204 -26.98 -20.27 0.33
CA ALA A 204 -26.52 -20.53 1.69
C ALA A 204 -27.68 -20.74 2.67
N ARG A 205 -28.85 -20.12 2.43
CA ARG A 205 -30.07 -20.34 3.22
C ARG A 205 -30.80 -21.64 2.89
N GLU A 206 -30.52 -22.28 1.75
CA GLU A 206 -31.04 -23.62 1.41
C GLU A 206 -30.25 -24.77 2.08
N LEU A 207 -29.18 -24.47 2.82
CA LEU A 207 -28.31 -25.46 3.47
C LEU A 207 -28.52 -25.58 5.00
N PHE A 208 -29.55 -24.93 5.57
CA PHE A 208 -29.93 -25.06 6.98
C PHE A 208 -31.43 -25.28 7.14
#